data_AF-A0A9X3CPW8-F1
#
_entry.id   AF-A0A9X3CPW8-F1
#
_cell.length_a   1.000
_cell.length_b   1.000
_cell.length_c   1.000
_cell.angle_alpha   90.00
_cell.angle_beta   90.00
_cell.angle_gamma   90.00
#
_symmetry.space_group_name_H-M   'P 1'
#
loop_
_entity.id
_entity.type
_entity.pdbx_description
1 polymer ?
#
loop_
_entity_poly.entity_id
_entity_poly.type
_entity_poly.pdbx_seq_one_letter_code
_entity_poly.pdbx_strand_id
1 'polypeptide(L)'
;MKHFKIENNLAQYSLDGSIWKNIDLISKEDVLALIDKATSEGFEMDSPEEGTIANGAHKIIYSSIYEKFSSLISERSDFLEESKLRYKHAFEKYSS
;
A
#
# COMPACT_ATOMS: atom_id res chain seq x y z
N MET A 1 -4.18 6.80 6.03
CA MET A 1 -3.99 7.95 5.10
C MET A 1 -4.05 7.39 3.69
N LYS A 2 -4.85 8.01 2.83
CA LYS A 2 -5.10 7.49 1.47
C LYS A 2 -4.02 7.97 0.53
N HIS A 3 -3.26 7.04 -0.04
CA HIS A 3 -2.16 7.34 -0.95
C HIS A 3 -2.47 7.03 -2.41
N PHE A 4 -3.42 6.13 -2.64
CA PHE A 4 -3.91 5.80 -3.98
C PHE A 4 -5.41 6.03 -4.04
N LYS A 5 -5.84 6.76 -5.06
CA LYS A 5 -7.26 7.00 -5.34
C LYS A 5 -7.55 6.80 -6.82
N ILE A 6 -8.78 6.43 -7.12
CA ILE A 6 -9.28 6.35 -8.49
C ILE A 6 -10.37 7.42 -8.66
N GLU A 7 -10.16 8.36 -9.57
CA GLU A 7 -11.05 9.49 -9.80
C GLU A 7 -11.21 9.73 -11.30
N ASN A 8 -12.45 9.88 -11.80
CA ASN A 8 -12.75 10.11 -13.22
C ASN A 8 -12.08 9.11 -14.19
N ASN A 9 -12.13 7.82 -13.88
CA ASN A 9 -11.49 6.78 -14.68
C ASN A 9 -9.94 6.85 -14.76
N LEU A 10 -9.31 7.62 -13.87
CA LEU A 10 -7.87 7.81 -13.78
C LEU A 10 -7.39 7.40 -12.40
N ALA A 11 -6.40 6.51 -12.40
CA ALA A 11 -5.66 6.16 -11.20
C ALA A 11 -4.68 7.29 -10.85
N GLN A 12 -4.72 7.74 -9.60
CA GLN A 12 -3.86 8.79 -9.07
C GLN A 12 -3.18 8.35 -7.77
N TYR A 13 -1.97 8.85 -7.56
CA TYR A 13 -1.18 8.63 -6.36
C TYR A 13 -0.83 9.95 -5.68
N SER A 14 -0.65 9.90 -4.36
CA SER A 14 -0.17 11.02 -3.56
C SER A 14 0.82 10.55 -2.52
N LEU A 15 1.98 11.21 -2.48
CA LEU A 15 2.95 11.00 -1.41
C LEU A 15 2.45 11.60 -0.10
N ASP A 16 1.89 12.81 -0.15
CA ASP A 16 1.60 13.65 1.02
C ASP A 16 0.09 13.78 1.33
N GLY A 17 -0.77 13.18 0.50
CA GLY A 17 -2.23 13.34 0.56
C GLY A 17 -2.73 14.68 -0.01
N SER A 18 -1.85 15.63 -0.27
CA SER A 18 -2.19 16.97 -0.79
C SER A 18 -2.07 17.09 -2.31
N ILE A 19 -1.04 16.48 -2.91
CA ILE A 19 -0.77 16.58 -4.36
C ILE A 19 -1.04 15.22 -5.00
N TRP A 20 -2.04 15.17 -5.87
CA TRP A 20 -2.42 13.97 -6.61
C TRP A 20 -1.84 14.01 -8.01
N LYS A 21 -1.07 12.98 -8.38
CA LYS A 21 -0.46 12.81 -9.70
C LYS A 21 -1.04 11.56 -10.35
N ASN A 22 -1.09 11.52 -11.68
CA ASN A 22 -1.49 10.32 -12.40
C ASN A 22 -0.50 9.19 -12.16
N ILE A 23 -1.01 7.96 -12.07
CA ILE A 23 -0.19 6.77 -11.88
C ILE A 23 0.82 6.55 -13.02
N ASP A 24 0.57 7.09 -14.22
CA ASP A 24 1.51 6.96 -15.35
C ASP A 24 2.83 7.73 -15.12
N LEU A 25 2.77 8.80 -14.33
CA LEU A 25 3.92 9.65 -13.99
C LEU A 25 4.73 9.12 -12.81
N ILE A 26 4.35 7.96 -12.24
CA ILE A 26 5.00 7.46 -11.04
C ILE A 26 6.45 7.08 -11.33
N SER A 27 7.36 7.74 -10.62
CA SER A 27 8.79 7.50 -10.75
C SER A 27 9.29 6.53 -9.69
N LYS A 28 10.47 5.93 -9.92
CA LYS A 28 11.08 4.99 -8.96
C LYS A 28 11.25 5.62 -7.57
N GLU A 29 11.62 6.90 -7.53
CA GLU A 29 11.73 7.69 -6.30
C GLU A 29 10.39 7.84 -5.56
N ASP A 30 9.29 8.07 -6.28
CA ASP A 30 7.95 8.14 -5.70
C ASP A 30 7.54 6.78 -5.10
N VAL A 31 7.82 5.68 -5.81
CA VAL A 31 7.53 4.33 -5.33
C VAL A 31 8.29 4.05 -4.03
N LEU A 32 9.58 4.40 -3.98
CA LEU A 32 10.40 4.24 -2.77
C LEU A 32 9.85 5.06 -1.60
N ALA A 33 9.46 6.31 -1.84
CA ALA A 33 8.87 7.17 -0.82
C ALA A 33 7.52 6.60 -0.32
N LEU A 34 6.69 6.06 -1.22
CA LEU A 34 5.42 5.42 -0.84
C LEU A 34 5.63 4.15 -0.03
N ILE A 35 6.66 3.34 -0.35
CA ILE A 35 7.00 2.14 0.42
C ILE A 35 7.43 2.52 1.83
N ASP A 36 8.25 3.56 1.97
CA ASP A 36 8.69 4.08 3.27
C ASP A 36 7.49 4.54 4.12
N LYS A 37 6.54 5.26 3.51
CA LYS A 37 5.28 5.65 4.15
C LYS A 37 4.39 4.44 4.47
N ALA A 38 4.28 3.47 3.56
CA ALA A 38 3.48 2.26 3.79
C ALA A 38 4.01 1.41 4.96
N THR A 39 5.31 1.51 5.23
CA THR A 39 5.96 0.81 6.35
C THR A 39 5.82 1.57 7.66
N SER A 40 5.88 2.91 7.60
CA SER A 40 5.89 3.80 8.77
C SER A 40 4.49 4.18 9.28
N GLU A 41 3.51 4.38 8.39
CA GLU A 41 2.18 4.92 8.69
C GLU A 41 1.05 4.05 8.07
N GLY A 42 -0.20 4.31 8.47
CA GLY A 42 -1.35 3.55 7.98
C GLY A 42 -1.63 3.86 6.51
N PHE A 43 -1.36 2.90 5.62
CA PHE A 43 -1.47 3.04 4.17
C PHE A 43 -2.82 2.54 3.65
N GLU A 44 -3.62 3.43 3.06
CA GLU A 44 -4.90 3.09 2.46
C GLU A 44 -4.87 3.30 0.94
N MET A 45 -5.47 2.35 0.23
CA MET A 45 -5.48 2.28 -1.24
C MET A 45 -6.91 1.98 -1.71
N ASP A 46 -7.36 2.61 -2.80
CA ASP A 46 -8.57 2.16 -3.50
C ASP A 46 -8.28 0.88 -4.29
N SER A 47 -9.15 -0.11 -4.17
CA SER A 47 -9.11 -1.30 -5.02
C SER A 47 -9.33 -0.91 -6.47
N PRO A 48 -8.58 -1.48 -7.43
CA PRO A 48 -8.89 -1.38 -8.85
C PRO A 48 -10.10 -2.24 -9.17
N GLU A 49 -11.30 -1.77 -8.84
CA GLU A 49 -12.55 -2.44 -9.19
C GLU A 49 -12.71 -2.48 -10.72
N GLU A 50 -13.29 -3.56 -11.25
CA GLU A 50 -13.47 -3.73 -12.68
C GLU A 50 -14.43 -2.68 -13.25
N GLY A 51 -13.88 -1.65 -13.92
CA GLY A 51 -14.66 -0.62 -14.63
C GLY A 51 -14.27 0.82 -14.30
N THR A 52 -13.40 1.02 -13.32
CA THR A 52 -13.05 2.35 -12.80
C THR A 52 -11.81 2.98 -13.45
N ILE A 53 -11.15 2.32 -14.40
CA ILE A 53 -10.01 2.88 -15.14
C ILE A 53 -10.22 2.60 -16.63
N ALA A 54 -10.42 3.67 -17.42
CA ALA A 54 -10.73 3.55 -18.85
C ALA A 54 -9.50 3.20 -19.70
N ASN A 55 -8.30 3.56 -19.22
CA ASN A 55 -7.05 3.33 -19.94
C ASN A 55 -6.40 2.00 -19.49
N GLY A 56 -6.25 1.06 -20.42
CA GLY A 56 -5.63 -0.24 -20.16
C GLY A 56 -4.20 -0.15 -19.62
N ALA A 57 -3.41 0.84 -20.04
CA ALA A 57 -2.06 1.04 -19.52
C ALA A 57 -2.10 1.48 -18.04
N HIS A 58 -3.00 2.41 -17.69
CA HIS A 58 -3.15 2.85 -16.30
C HIS A 58 -3.65 1.72 -15.41
N LYS A 59 -4.55 0.86 -15.93
CA LYS A 59 -5.02 -0.33 -15.21
C LYS A 59 -3.86 -1.28 -14.90
N ILE A 60 -3.02 -1.60 -15.89
CA ILE A 60 -1.87 -2.50 -15.70
C ILE A 60 -0.89 -1.94 -14.67
N ILE A 61 -0.51 -0.66 -14.81
CA ILE A 61 0.44 -0.01 -13.90
C ILE A 61 -0.12 0.03 -12.48
N TYR A 62 -1.36 0.49 -12.31
CA TYR A 62 -2.00 0.58 -11.01
C TYR A 62 -2.21 -0.79 -10.36
N SER A 63 -2.67 -1.79 -11.10
CA SER A 63 -2.82 -3.16 -10.58
C SER A 63 -1.48 -3.74 -10.11
N SER A 64 -0.40 -3.57 -10.88
CA SER A 64 0.92 -4.06 -10.48
C SER A 64 1.45 -3.39 -9.21
N ILE A 65 1.21 -2.09 -9.08
CA ILE A 65 1.58 -1.33 -7.88
C ILE A 65 0.71 -1.79 -6.70
N TYR A 66 -0.62 -1.82 -6.87
CA TYR A 66 -1.56 -2.25 -5.85
C TYR A 66 -1.22 -3.64 -5.30
N GLU A 67 -0.92 -4.61 -6.17
CA GLU A 67 -0.47 -5.95 -5.75
C GLU A 67 0.81 -5.88 -4.89
N LYS A 68 1.84 -5.17 -5.36
CA LYS A 68 3.11 -5.05 -4.63
C LYS A 68 2.93 -4.41 -3.26
N PHE A 69 2.17 -3.32 -3.19
CA PHE A 69 1.89 -2.63 -1.94
C PHE A 69 1.01 -3.47 -1.01
N SER A 70 0.01 -4.17 -1.54
CA SER A 70 -0.84 -5.07 -0.77
C SER A 70 -0.05 -6.23 -0.18
N SER A 71 0.86 -6.85 -0.95
CA SER A 71 1.77 -7.86 -0.45
C SER A 71 2.66 -7.30 0.66
N LEU A 72 3.26 -6.12 0.47
CA LEU A 72 4.14 -5.51 1.46
C LEU A 72 3.42 -5.18 2.78
N ILE A 73 2.18 -4.68 2.70
CA ILE A 73 1.33 -4.41 3.86
C ILE A 73 0.94 -5.72 4.56
N SER A 74 0.61 -6.76 3.80
CA SER A 74 0.31 -8.09 4.35
C SER A 74 1.53 -8.66 5.06
N GLU A 75 2.69 -8.72 4.41
CA GLU A 75 3.94 -9.22 5.00
C GLU A 75 4.32 -8.47 6.28
N ARG A 76 4.12 -7.15 6.32
CA ARG A 76 4.31 -6.36 7.55
C ARG A 76 3.32 -6.77 8.64
N SER A 77 2.03 -6.92 8.29
CA SER A 77 1.00 -7.35 9.24
C SER A 77 1.30 -8.73 9.80
N ASP A 78 1.64 -9.68 8.92
CA ASP A 78 2.03 -11.05 9.26
C ASP A 78 3.28 -11.04 10.17
N PHE A 79 4.30 -10.25 9.84
CA PHE A 79 5.49 -10.11 10.68
C PHE A 79 5.18 -9.51 12.06
N LEU A 80 4.33 -8.49 12.12
CA LEU A 80 3.91 -7.86 13.38
C LEU A 80 3.11 -8.83 14.25
N GLU A 81 2.26 -9.64 13.62
CA GLU A 81 1.44 -10.65 14.27
C GLU A 81 2.29 -11.82 14.78
N GLU A 82 3.24 -12.30 13.98
CA GLU A 82 4.26 -13.26 14.41
C GLU A 82 5.09 -12.72 15.58
N SER A 83 5.50 -11.45 15.55
CA SER A 83 6.25 -10.81 16.64
C SER A 83 5.42 -10.74 17.92
N LYS A 84 4.13 -10.37 17.82
CA LYS A 84 3.18 -10.37 18.95
C LYS A 84 2.99 -11.77 19.52
N LEU A 85 2.80 -12.79 18.67
CA LEU A 85 2.68 -14.19 19.09
C LEU A 85 3.94 -14.66 19.81
N ARG A 86 5.12 -14.34 19.27
CA ARG A 86 6.42 -14.72 19.85
C ARG A 86 6.65 -14.03 21.20
N TYR A 87 6.27 -12.76 21.33
CA TYR A 87 6.32 -12.03 22.61
C TYR A 87 5.33 -12.62 23.64
N LYS A 88 4.11 -12.95 23.21
CA LYS A 88 3.08 -13.55 24.08
C LYS A 88 3.54 -14.89 24.62
N HIS A 89 4.09 -15.74 23.74
CA HIS A 89 4.63 -17.05 24.11
C HIS A 89 5.86 -16.95 25.02
N ALA A 90 6.73 -15.96 24.82
CA ALA A 90 7.86 -15.69 25.72
C ALA A 90 7.40 -15.18 27.09
N PHE A 91 6.38 -14.31 27.14
CA PHE A 91 5.83 -13.80 28.40
C PHE A 91 5.13 -14.90 29.21
N GLU A 92 4.32 -15.75 28.57
CA GLU A 92 3.66 -16.90 29.23
C GLU A 92 4.69 -17.89 29.82
N LYS A 93 5.84 -18.05 29.16
CA LYS A 93 6.91 -18.96 29.60
C LYS A 93 7.73 -18.46 30.81
N TYR A 94 7.74 -17.15 31.07
CA TYR A 94 8.39 -16.56 32.23
C TYR A 94 7.43 -16.18 33.36
N SER A 95 6.12 -16.22 33.10
CA SER A 95 5.08 -15.93 34.09
C SER A 95 4.49 -17.20 34.72
N SER A 96 5.04 -18.39 34.43
CA SER A 96 4.78 -19.68 35.09
C SER A 96 6.00 -20.16 35.90
#